data_AF-A0A6G3DHZ4-F1
#
_entry.id   AF-A0A6G3DHZ4-F1
#
_cell.length_a   1.000
_cell.length_b   1.000
_cell.length_c   1.000
_cell.angle_alpha   90.00
_cell.angle_beta   90.00
_cell.angle_gamma   90.00
#
_symmetry.space_group_name_H-M   'P 1'
#
loop_
_entity.id
_entity.type
_entity.pdbx_description
1 polymer ?
#
loop_
_entity_poly.entity_id
_entity_poly.type
_entity_poly.pdbx_seq_one_letter_code
_entity_poly.pdbx_strand_id
1 'polypeptide(L)'
;MATRRPVDVLLDHTADTFAGWLQGREHVQTICRDRGESFAEGAQRALPGVPQVADRRHILHNLATAVERAVRRHRACLQSPAPQPEPDESGGAPVEAARPEGRRVRTTRARWQQIRPLYLKGIQIDAISELTG
;
A
#
# COMPACT_ATOMS: atom_id res chain seq x y z
N MET A 1 -27.09 17.26 1.94
CA MET A 1 -26.87 16.88 3.35
C MET A 1 -26.40 15.43 3.39
N ALA A 2 -25.21 15.14 3.93
CA ALA A 2 -24.73 13.76 4.02
C ALA A 2 -25.20 13.14 5.34
N THR A 3 -26.16 12.22 5.28
CA THR A 3 -26.80 11.61 6.45
C THR A 3 -25.92 10.57 7.16
N ARG A 4 -24.71 10.26 6.65
CA ARG A 4 -23.81 9.18 7.11
C ARG A 4 -24.51 7.84 7.38
N ARG A 5 -25.68 7.64 6.77
CA ARG A 5 -26.48 6.44 6.91
C ARG A 5 -26.24 5.55 5.70
N PRO A 6 -26.07 4.23 5.90
CA PRO A 6 -26.10 3.28 4.81
C PRO A 6 -27.38 3.47 3.99
N VAL A 7 -27.25 3.41 2.67
CA VAL A 7 -28.41 3.45 1.76
C VAL A 7 -29.08 2.09 1.71
N ASP A 8 -28.29 1.03 1.83
CA ASP A 8 -28.78 -0.35 1.84
C ASP A 8 -27.72 -1.28 2.46
N VAL A 9 -28.13 -2.51 2.80
CA VAL A 9 -27.26 -3.60 3.24
C VAL A 9 -27.58 -4.83 2.41
N LEU A 10 -26.59 -5.29 1.63
CA LEU A 10 -26.75 -6.45 0.77
C LEU A 10 -26.61 -7.75 1.57
N LEU A 11 -27.24 -8.82 1.08
CA LEU A 11 -27.22 -10.13 1.72
C LEU A 11 -25.83 -10.78 1.71
N ASP A 12 -25.04 -10.50 0.67
CA ASP A 12 -23.68 -10.98 0.51
C ASP A 12 -22.82 -9.99 -0.30
N HIS A 13 -21.58 -10.39 -0.60
CA HIS A 13 -20.60 -9.59 -1.34
C HIS A 13 -20.34 -10.16 -2.75
N THR A 14 -21.29 -10.89 -3.32
CA THR A 14 -21.16 -11.48 -4.66
C THR A 14 -21.42 -10.46 -5.76
N ALA A 15 -20.89 -10.73 -6.95
CA ALA A 15 -21.12 -9.90 -8.11
C ALA A 15 -22.60 -9.90 -8.53
N ASP A 16 -23.30 -11.03 -8.36
CA ASP A 16 -24.72 -11.18 -8.69
C ASP A 16 -25.62 -10.32 -7.80
N THR A 17 -25.44 -10.42 -6.48
CA THR A 17 -26.22 -9.62 -5.52
C THR A 17 -26.00 -8.13 -5.76
N PHE A 18 -24.75 -7.72 -6.03
CA PHE A 18 -24.46 -6.31 -6.29
C PHE A 18 -25.01 -5.82 -7.64
N ALA A 19 -24.88 -6.63 -8.70
CA ALA A 19 -25.42 -6.28 -10.01
C ALA A 19 -26.94 -6.14 -9.96
N GLY A 20 -27.63 -7.08 -9.31
CA GLY A 20 -29.08 -7.02 -9.09
C GLY A 20 -29.50 -5.79 -8.29
N TRP A 21 -28.73 -5.39 -7.27
CA TRP A 21 -29.01 -4.18 -6.50
C TRP A 21 -28.85 -2.88 -7.30
N LEU A 22 -27.92 -2.86 -8.26
CA LEU A 22 -27.70 -1.73 -9.17
C LEU A 22 -28.75 -1.62 -10.28
N GLN A 23 -29.42 -2.72 -10.64
CA GLN A 23 -30.48 -2.69 -11.65
C GLN A 23 -31.61 -1.74 -11.23
N GLY A 24 -32.03 -0.87 -12.15
CA GLY A 24 -33.04 0.17 -11.88
C GLY A 24 -32.51 1.41 -11.17
N ARG A 25 -31.20 1.47 -10.84
CA ARG A 25 -30.54 2.67 -10.28
C ARG A 25 -29.72 3.41 -11.34
N GLU A 26 -30.35 3.79 -12.43
CA GLU A 26 -29.70 4.46 -13.58
C GLU A 26 -29.14 5.87 -13.26
N HIS A 27 -29.56 6.45 -12.13
CA HIS A 27 -29.05 7.74 -11.66
C HIS A 27 -27.61 7.67 -11.10
N VAL A 28 -27.04 6.47 -10.97
CA VAL A 28 -25.66 6.29 -10.50
C VAL A 28 -24.69 6.74 -11.58
N GLN A 29 -23.93 7.81 -11.31
CA GLN A 29 -22.98 8.39 -12.26
C GLN A 29 -21.53 7.98 -12.00
N THR A 30 -21.21 7.46 -10.82
CA THR A 30 -19.86 7.01 -10.44
C THR A 30 -19.97 5.98 -9.34
N ILE A 31 -19.18 4.91 -9.44
CA ILE A 31 -19.11 3.87 -8.43
C ILE A 31 -17.76 3.98 -7.72
N CYS A 32 -17.78 4.41 -6.47
CA CYS A 32 -16.60 4.46 -5.60
C CYS A 32 -16.54 3.15 -4.81
N ARG A 33 -15.50 2.33 -5.02
CA ARG A 33 -15.38 1.00 -4.42
C ARG A 33 -13.99 0.71 -3.87
N ASP A 34 -13.88 -0.31 -3.01
CA ASP A 34 -12.60 -0.90 -2.63
C ASP A 34 -12.03 -1.79 -3.75
N ARG A 35 -10.97 -2.57 -3.48
CA ARG A 35 -10.33 -3.42 -4.49
C ARG A 35 -11.02 -4.76 -4.74
N GLY A 36 -12.17 -5.05 -4.12
CA GLY A 36 -12.90 -6.30 -4.32
C GLY A 36 -13.30 -6.54 -5.78
N GLU A 37 -12.96 -7.72 -6.32
CA GLU A 37 -13.22 -8.08 -7.72
C GLU A 37 -14.72 -8.28 -7.99
N SER A 38 -15.46 -8.87 -7.05
CA SER A 38 -16.89 -9.12 -7.19
C SER A 38 -17.70 -7.84 -7.41
N PHE A 39 -17.39 -6.76 -6.68
CA PHE A 39 -18.05 -5.48 -6.87
C PHE A 39 -17.67 -4.82 -8.21
N ALA A 40 -16.43 -5.00 -8.67
CA ALA A 40 -16.00 -4.49 -9.96
C ALA A 40 -16.74 -5.18 -11.11
N GLU A 41 -16.86 -6.51 -11.03
CA GLU A 41 -17.59 -7.33 -11.98
C GLU A 41 -19.09 -6.99 -11.97
N GLY A 42 -19.71 -6.93 -10.78
CA GLY A 42 -21.13 -6.60 -10.65
C GLY A 42 -21.46 -5.19 -11.16
N ALA A 43 -20.59 -4.21 -10.89
CA ALA A 43 -20.69 -2.86 -11.47
C ALA A 43 -20.60 -2.90 -13.00
N GLN A 44 -19.63 -3.62 -13.55
CA GLN A 44 -19.44 -3.74 -14.99
C GLN A 44 -20.65 -4.40 -15.67
N ARG A 45 -21.26 -5.41 -15.04
CA ARG A 45 -22.46 -6.10 -15.55
C ARG A 45 -23.70 -5.23 -15.52
N ALA A 46 -23.93 -4.50 -14.43
CA ALA A 46 -25.15 -3.71 -14.25
C ALA A 46 -25.08 -2.33 -14.94
N LEU A 47 -23.92 -1.67 -14.90
CA LEU A 47 -23.74 -0.29 -15.35
C LEU A 47 -22.39 -0.12 -16.07
N PRO A 48 -22.17 -0.76 -17.24
CA PRO A 48 -20.87 -0.79 -17.93
C PRO A 48 -20.33 0.58 -18.35
N GLY A 49 -21.19 1.60 -18.48
CA GLY A 49 -20.81 2.97 -18.84
C GLY A 49 -20.46 3.87 -17.65
N VAL A 50 -20.63 3.38 -16.42
CA VAL A 50 -20.41 4.19 -15.22
C VAL A 50 -18.95 4.06 -14.76
N PRO A 51 -18.21 5.17 -14.60
CA PRO A 51 -16.83 5.12 -14.15
C PRO A 51 -16.72 4.54 -12.75
N GLN A 52 -15.77 3.61 -12.59
CA GLN A 52 -15.39 3.04 -11.31
C GLN A 52 -14.14 3.74 -10.78
N VAL A 53 -14.20 4.24 -9.55
CA VAL A 53 -13.09 4.93 -8.88
C VAL A 53 -12.74 4.24 -7.58
N ALA A 54 -11.46 4.35 -7.19
CA ALA A 54 -11.00 3.78 -5.93
C ALA A 54 -11.48 4.60 -4.73
N ASP A 55 -11.93 3.91 -3.68
CA ASP A 55 -12.29 4.52 -2.41
C ASP A 55 -11.05 5.12 -1.70
N ARG A 56 -11.04 6.46 -1.66
CA ARG A 56 -9.98 7.25 -1.00
C ARG A 56 -9.89 6.93 0.48
N ARG A 57 -11.01 6.67 1.17
CA ARG A 57 -10.99 6.34 2.59
C ARG A 57 -10.20 5.06 2.81
N HIS A 58 -10.46 4.02 2.03
CA HIS A 58 -9.76 2.75 2.14
C HIS A 58 -8.25 2.91 1.89
N ILE A 59 -7.87 3.68 0.85
CA ILE A 59 -6.46 3.96 0.55
C ILE A 59 -5.77 4.68 1.72
N LEU A 60 -6.36 5.75 2.23
CA LEU A 60 -5.79 6.54 3.32
C LEU A 60 -5.71 5.73 4.62
N HIS A 61 -6.75 4.93 4.93
CA HIS A 61 -6.77 4.07 6.11
C HIS A 61 -5.67 3.01 6.06
N ASN A 62 -5.52 2.32 4.92
CA ASN A 62 -4.48 1.30 4.75
C ASN A 62 -3.08 1.92 4.82
N LEU A 63 -2.88 3.08 4.20
CA LEU A 63 -1.61 3.81 4.27
C LEU A 63 -1.27 4.18 5.71
N ALA A 64 -2.19 4.83 6.43
CA ALA A 64 -1.97 5.22 7.82
C ALA A 64 -1.65 4.00 8.70
N THR A 65 -2.38 2.90 8.53
CA THR A 65 -2.16 1.65 9.26
C THR A 65 -0.78 1.06 8.96
N ALA A 66 -0.35 1.06 7.69
CA ALA A 66 0.96 0.56 7.30
C ALA A 66 2.10 1.42 7.87
N VAL A 67 1.95 2.75 7.80
CA VAL A 67 2.89 3.71 8.38
C VAL A 67 2.99 3.51 9.89
N GLU A 68 1.85 3.40 10.59
CA GLU A 68 1.85 3.18 12.04
C GLU A 68 2.61 1.89 12.40
N ARG A 69 2.34 0.79 11.70
CA ARG A 69 3.05 -0.49 11.91
C ARG A 69 4.55 -0.34 11.67
N ALA A 70 4.95 0.37 10.63
CA ALA A 70 6.36 0.62 10.33
C ALA A 70 7.02 1.45 11.43
N VAL A 71 6.42 2.57 11.82
CA VAL A 71 6.94 3.45 12.88
C VAL A 71 7.06 2.69 14.20
N ARG A 72 6.02 1.94 14.60
CA ARG A 72 6.06 1.10 15.82
C ARG A 72 7.20 0.10 15.77
N ARG A 73 7.39 -0.58 14.62
CA ARG A 73 8.47 -1.57 14.44
C ARG A 73 9.87 -0.93 14.51
N HIS A 74 10.00 0.32 14.06
CA HIS A 74 11.28 1.03 13.98
C HIS A 74 11.46 2.08 15.08
N ARG A 75 10.65 2.04 16.14
CA ARG A 75 10.69 3.01 17.23
C ARG A 75 12.08 3.19 17.84
N ALA A 76 12.84 2.11 18.01
CA ALA A 76 14.21 2.16 18.54
C ALA A 76 15.18 2.94 17.64
N CYS A 77 14.94 2.97 16.32
CA CYS A 77 15.74 3.75 15.37
C CYS A 77 15.42 5.25 15.42
N LEU A 78 14.30 5.63 16.04
CA LEU A 78 13.83 7.01 16.16
C LEU A 78 14.15 7.61 17.53
N GLN A 79 14.82 6.86 18.42
CA GLN A 79 15.30 7.41 19.69
C GLN A 79 16.44 8.38 19.43
N SER A 80 16.39 9.56 20.05
CA SER A 80 17.53 10.47 20.07
C SER A 80 18.76 9.72 20.60
N PRO A 81 19.95 9.95 20.04
CA PRO A 81 21.17 9.45 20.64
C PRO A 81 21.19 9.87 22.11
N ALA A 82 21.63 8.97 23.00
CA ALA A 82 21.93 9.38 24.37
C ALA A 82 22.89 10.59 24.30
N PRO A 83 22.71 11.60 25.16
CA PRO A 83 23.64 12.73 25.21
C PRO A 83 25.06 12.17 25.27
N GLN A 84 25.87 12.52 24.28
CA GLN A 84 27.27 12.14 24.24
C GLN A 84 27.93 12.78 25.48
N PRO A 85 28.74 12.05 26.24
CA PRO A 85 29.59 12.71 27.23
C PRO A 85 30.41 13.78 26.51
N GLU A 86 30.46 14.98 27.10
CA GLU A 86 31.27 16.10 26.61
C GLU A 86 32.69 15.58 26.26
N PRO A 87 33.24 15.92 25.08
CA PRO A 87 34.52 15.36 24.66
C PRO A 87 35.61 15.79 25.65
N ASP A 88 36.25 14.81 26.28
CA ASP A 88 37.57 15.01 26.88
C ASP A 88 38.55 15.31 25.73
N GLU A 89 39.17 16.49 25.76
CA GLU A 89 40.09 16.97 24.72
C GLU A 89 41.39 16.15 24.60
N SER A 90 41.52 15.06 25.36
CA SER A 90 42.66 14.13 25.29
C SER A 90 42.26 12.75 24.78
N GLY A 91 42.22 12.57 23.46
CA GLY A 91 42.45 11.24 22.87
C GLY A 91 41.68 10.93 21.59
N GLY A 92 42.38 11.03 20.45
CA GLY A 92 42.23 10.22 19.23
C GLY A 92 40.81 10.04 18.65
N ALA A 93 40.57 10.62 17.47
CA ALA A 93 39.35 10.42 16.69
C ALA A 93 38.94 8.94 16.58
N PRO A 94 37.70 8.55 16.99
CA PRO A 94 37.21 7.23 16.70
C PRO A 94 36.95 7.12 15.20
N VAL A 95 37.65 6.19 14.54
CA VAL A 95 37.31 5.79 13.17
C VAL A 95 35.90 5.22 13.22
N GLU A 96 34.94 5.91 12.61
CA GLU A 96 33.54 5.53 12.58
C GLU A 96 33.41 4.19 11.85
N ALA A 97 33.42 3.09 12.62
CA ALA A 97 33.27 1.75 12.07
C ALA A 97 31.89 1.65 11.41
N ALA A 98 31.88 1.49 10.08
CA ALA A 98 30.68 1.36 9.28
C ALA A 98 29.71 0.36 9.92
N ARG A 99 28.58 0.87 10.42
CA ARG A 99 27.55 0.08 11.09
C ARG A 99 27.16 -1.08 10.17
N PRO A 100 27.25 -2.35 10.61
CA PRO A 100 26.99 -3.47 9.73
C PRO A 100 25.56 -3.42 9.21
N GLU A 101 25.39 -3.41 7.89
CA GLU A 101 24.07 -3.35 7.26
C GLU A 101 23.20 -4.51 7.75
N GLY A 102 22.02 -4.21 8.27
CA GLY A 102 21.08 -5.22 8.73
C GLY A 102 20.62 -6.15 7.60
N ARG A 103 20.32 -7.41 7.93
CA ARG A 103 19.91 -8.45 6.96
C ARG A 103 18.83 -7.99 5.98
N ARG A 104 17.86 -7.20 6.45
CA ARG A 104 16.78 -6.63 5.63
C ARG A 104 17.28 -5.66 4.56
N VAL A 105 18.21 -4.77 4.91
CA VAL A 105 18.81 -3.81 3.96
C VAL A 105 19.58 -4.56 2.88
N ARG A 106 20.34 -5.59 3.28
CA ARG A 106 21.05 -6.47 2.35
C ARG A 106 20.10 -7.19 1.39
N THR A 107 19.02 -7.79 1.90
CA THR A 107 18.04 -8.50 1.06
C THR A 107 17.29 -7.56 0.12
N THR A 108 16.88 -6.39 0.58
CA THR A 108 16.19 -5.40 -0.26
C THR A 108 17.11 -4.87 -1.36
N ARG A 109 18.38 -4.57 -1.03
CA ARG A 109 19.36 -4.12 -2.03
C ARG A 109 19.65 -5.20 -3.06
N ALA A 110 19.83 -6.46 -2.64
CA ALA A 110 20.05 -7.57 -3.55
C ALA A 110 18.86 -7.76 -4.52
N ARG A 111 17.63 -7.72 -4.00
CA ARG A 111 16.43 -7.85 -4.83
C ARG A 111 16.25 -6.67 -5.79
N TRP A 112 16.54 -5.45 -5.33
CA TRP A 112 16.53 -4.26 -6.19
C TRP A 112 17.58 -4.33 -7.31
N GLN A 113 18.78 -4.83 -7.02
CA GLN A 113 19.83 -5.03 -8.02
C GLN A 113 19.44 -6.07 -9.08
N GLN A 114 18.64 -7.08 -8.71
CA GLN A 114 18.11 -8.07 -9.66
C GLN A 114 16.99 -7.50 -10.54
N ILE A 115 16.06 -6.73 -9.96
CA ILE A 115 14.86 -6.23 -10.65
C ILE A 115 15.19 -5.03 -11.56
N ARG A 116 16.02 -4.09 -11.10
CA ARG A 116 16.23 -2.80 -11.78
C ARG A 116 16.77 -2.93 -13.22
N PRO A 117 17.75 -3.79 -13.52
CA PRO A 117 18.22 -3.96 -14.89
C PRO A 117 17.14 -4.52 -15.83
N LEU A 118 16.27 -5.40 -15.35
CA LEU A 118 15.17 -5.97 -16.13
C LEU A 118 14.12 -4.90 -16.44
N TYR A 119 13.81 -4.07 -15.45
CA TYR A 119 12.92 -2.93 -15.61
C TYR A 119 13.49 -1.92 -16.63
N LEU A 120 14.78 -1.58 -16.54
CA LEU A 120 15.44 -0.67 -17.49
C LEU A 120 15.51 -1.22 -18.92
N LYS A 121 15.41 -2.54 -19.10
CA LYS A 121 15.30 -3.20 -20.42
C LYS A 121 13.87 -3.21 -20.97
N GLY A 122 12.90 -2.62 -20.26
CA GLY A 122 11.51 -2.55 -20.70
C GLY A 122 10.72 -3.85 -20.53
N ILE A 123 11.22 -4.79 -19.73
CA ILE A 123 10.50 -6.03 -19.42
C ILE A 123 9.30 -5.67 -18.53
N GLN A 124 8.13 -6.23 -18.85
CA GLN A 124 6.91 -6.01 -18.08
C GLN A 124 7.06 -6.56 -16.66
N ILE A 125 6.44 -5.87 -15.70
CA ILE A 125 6.60 -6.15 -14.27
C ILE A 125 6.20 -7.60 -13.92
N ASP A 126 5.16 -8.13 -14.56
CA ASP A 126 4.68 -9.50 -14.34
C ASP A 126 5.75 -10.54 -14.74
N ALA A 127 6.37 -10.35 -15.90
CA ALA A 127 7.47 -11.20 -16.37
C ALA A 127 8.72 -11.09 -15.49
N ILE A 128 8.99 -9.92 -14.89
CA ILE A 128 10.08 -9.77 -13.93
C ILE A 128 9.79 -10.54 -12.64
N SER A 129 8.53 -10.57 -12.20
CA SER A 129 8.12 -11.33 -11.01
C SER A 129 8.37 -12.83 -11.21
N GLU A 130 8.01 -13.38 -12.37
CA GLU A 130 8.26 -14.79 -12.71
C GLU A 130 9.77 -15.12 -12.79
N LEU A 131 10.57 -14.21 -13.34
CA LEU A 131 12.02 -14.40 -13.49
C LEU A 131 12.81 -14.27 -12.18
N THR A 132 12.28 -13.57 -11.18
CA THR A 132 13.00 -13.26 -9.93
C THR A 132 12.45 -13.92 -8.67
N GLY A 133 11.29 -14.60 -8.77
CA GLY A 133 10.69 -15.40 -7.68
C GLY A 133 9.85 -14.59 -6.70
#